data_AF-A0A0J6C2W8-F1
#
_entry.id   AF-A0A0J6C2W8-F1
#
_cell.length_a   1.000
_cell.length_b   1.000
_cell.length_c   1.000
_cell.angle_alpha   90.00
_cell.angle_beta   90.00
_cell.angle_gamma   90.00
#
_symmetry.space_group_name_H-M   'P 1'
#
loop_
_entity.id
_entity.type
_entity.pdbx_description
1 polymer ?
#
loop_
_entity_poly.entity_id
_entity_poly.type
_entity_poly.pdbx_seq_one_letter_code
_entity_poly.pdbx_strand_id
1 'polypeptide(L)'
;YNYQATTLDDFRKELILQKRIEFWGEGIIFWDYKRLELPVKRGYPGTNAPVGYRMNSIEGYCAPWFNIFFSKFESLKNTAIVLNPDPSAVISDWTE
;
A
#
# COMPACT_ATOMS: atom_id res chain seq x y z
N TYR A 1 -22.34 2.26 15.10
CA TYR A 1 -21.22 1.33 14.91
C TYR A 1 -21.17 0.39 16.12
N ASN A 2 -21.35 -0.92 15.94
CA ASN A 2 -21.21 -1.91 17.01
C ASN A 2 -19.83 -2.55 16.89
N TYR A 3 -18.92 -2.17 17.79
CA TYR A 3 -17.55 -2.66 17.88
C TYR A 3 -17.50 -4.05 18.53
N GLN A 4 -16.71 -4.99 18.00
CA GLN A 4 -16.62 -6.38 18.49
C GLN A 4 -15.24 -6.77 19.01
N ALA A 5 -14.21 -5.97 18.75
CA ALA A 5 -12.86 -6.33 19.12
C ALA A 5 -12.64 -6.37 20.65
N THR A 6 -11.82 -7.31 21.08
CA THR A 6 -11.49 -7.51 22.51
C THR A 6 -10.02 -7.24 22.81
N THR A 7 -9.22 -7.04 21.76
CA THR A 7 -7.80 -6.73 21.83
C THR A 7 -7.50 -5.38 21.19
N LEU A 8 -6.38 -4.76 21.56
CA LEU A 8 -5.94 -3.51 20.94
C LEU A 8 -5.66 -3.67 19.44
N ASP A 9 -5.16 -4.83 19.01
CA ASP A 9 -4.84 -5.08 17.61
C ASP A 9 -6.10 -5.25 16.77
N ASP A 10 -7.12 -5.93 17.30
CA ASP A 10 -8.41 -6.02 16.61
C ASP A 10 -9.10 -4.65 16.57
N PHE A 11 -8.97 -3.83 17.62
CA PHE A 11 -9.41 -2.44 17.60
C PHE A 11 -8.74 -1.63 16.49
N ARG A 12 -7.42 -1.76 16.34
CA ARG A 12 -6.67 -1.07 15.28
C ARG A 12 -7.14 -1.48 13.89
N LYS A 13 -7.41 -2.77 13.65
CA LYS A 13 -7.94 -3.26 12.37
C LYS A 13 -9.32 -2.67 12.06
N GLU A 14 -10.21 -2.68 13.05
CA GLU A 14 -11.55 -2.08 12.95
C GLU A 14 -11.50 -0.56 12.70
N LEU A 15 -10.62 0.14 13.41
CA LEU A 15 -10.40 1.58 13.22
C LEU A 15 -9.93 1.89 11.79
N ILE A 16 -8.94 1.16 11.28
CA ILE A 16 -8.46 1.35 9.91
C ILE A 16 -9.55 1.00 8.90
N LEU A 17 -10.34 -0.04 9.14
CA LEU A 17 -11.48 -0.37 8.28
C LEU A 17 -12.48 0.80 8.20
N GLN A 18 -12.90 1.36 9.34
CA GLN A 18 -13.81 2.50 9.37
C GLN A 18 -13.20 3.72 8.67
N LYS A 19 -11.92 3.99 8.91
CA LYS A 19 -11.21 5.09 8.27
C LYS A 19 -11.20 4.95 6.73
N ARG A 20 -11.02 3.73 6.22
CA ARG A 20 -11.06 3.45 4.76
C ARG A 20 -12.43 3.67 4.14
N ILE A 21 -13.51 3.44 4.91
CA ILE A 21 -14.88 3.66 4.47
C ILE A 21 -15.18 5.15 4.45
N GLU A 22 -14.91 5.85 5.56
CA GLU A 22 -15.22 7.28 5.73
C GLU A 22 -14.44 8.14 4.74
N PHE A 23 -13.11 7.97 4.69
CA PHE A 23 -12.22 8.80 3.87
C PHE A 23 -11.96 8.21 2.48
N TRP A 24 -12.91 7.44 1.95
CA TRP A 24 -12.77 6.87 0.63
C TRP A 24 -12.71 7.97 -0.43
N GLY A 25 -11.67 7.94 -1.27
CA GLY A 25 -11.46 8.95 -2.32
C GLY A 25 -10.76 10.22 -1.86
N GLU A 26 -10.44 10.39 -0.57
CA GLU A 26 -9.81 11.61 -0.04
C GLU A 26 -8.27 11.56 0.02
N GLY A 27 -7.67 10.44 -0.40
CA GLY A 27 -6.20 10.30 -0.47
C GLY A 27 -5.49 10.08 0.88
N ILE A 28 -6.22 9.99 1.99
CA ILE A 28 -5.64 9.81 3.33
C ILE A 28 -5.11 8.37 3.52
N ILE A 29 -5.82 7.38 3.01
CA ILE A 29 -5.54 5.94 3.24
C ILE A 29 -4.16 5.51 2.73
N PHE A 30 -3.66 6.14 1.67
CA PHE A 30 -2.30 5.90 1.16
C PHE A 30 -1.25 6.07 2.28
N TRP A 31 -1.36 7.13 3.06
CA TRP A 31 -0.40 7.46 4.12
C TRP A 31 -0.54 6.56 5.33
N ASP A 32 -1.75 6.09 5.66
CA ASP A 32 -1.94 5.12 6.74
C ASP A 32 -1.30 3.78 6.41
N TYR A 33 -1.52 3.27 5.20
CA TYR A 33 -0.92 2.01 4.76
C TYR A 33 0.60 2.08 4.78
N LYS A 34 1.17 3.22 4.37
CA LYS A 34 2.62 3.45 4.39
C LYS A 34 3.17 3.52 5.82
N ARG A 35 2.59 4.36 6.68
CA ARG A 35 3.14 4.63 8.03
C ARG A 35 2.92 3.49 9.02
N LEU A 36 1.96 2.60 8.74
CA LEU A 36 1.62 1.45 9.57
C LEU A 36 2.01 0.11 8.92
N GLU A 37 2.70 0.15 7.77
CA GLU A 37 3.19 -1.04 7.05
C GLU A 37 2.09 -2.08 6.79
N LEU A 38 0.88 -1.60 6.47
CA LEU A 38 -0.28 -2.46 6.28
C LEU A 38 -0.20 -3.20 4.93
N PRO A 39 -0.58 -4.50 4.90
CA PRO A 39 -0.57 -5.27 3.67
C PRO A 39 -1.65 -4.79 2.70
N VAL A 40 -1.25 -4.54 1.45
CA VAL A 40 -2.16 -4.28 0.34
C VAL A 40 -2.52 -5.61 -0.29
N LYS A 41 -3.82 -5.91 -0.36
CA LYS A 41 -4.34 -7.11 -1.02
C LYS A 41 -5.26 -6.71 -2.17
N ARG A 42 -4.91 -7.13 -3.39
CA ARG A 42 -5.68 -6.92 -4.63
C ARG A 42 -5.88 -8.21 -5.42
N GLY A 43 -5.00 -9.19 -5.26
CA GLY A 43 -5.11 -10.53 -5.80
C GLY A 43 -5.86 -11.46 -4.85
N TYR A 44 -7.01 -11.97 -5.30
CA TYR A 44 -7.81 -12.99 -4.64
C TYR A 44 -8.86 -13.54 -5.63
N PRO A 45 -9.37 -14.78 -5.41
CA PRO A 45 -10.41 -15.35 -6.27
C PRO A 45 -11.61 -14.41 -6.42
N GLY A 46 -12.02 -14.13 -7.66
CA GLY A 46 -13.08 -13.18 -7.96
C GLY A 46 -12.72 -11.70 -7.84
N THR A 47 -11.43 -11.33 -7.78
CA THR A 47 -11.01 -9.92 -7.79
C THR A 47 -11.43 -9.21 -9.07
N ASN A 48 -11.89 -7.97 -8.94
CA ASN A 48 -12.22 -7.09 -10.07
C ASN A 48 -11.01 -6.26 -10.54
N ALA A 49 -9.85 -6.38 -9.88
CA ALA A 49 -8.65 -5.68 -10.30
C ALA A 49 -8.14 -6.23 -11.65
N PRO A 50 -7.72 -5.37 -12.59
CA PRO A 50 -7.17 -5.83 -13.87
C PRO A 50 -5.82 -6.55 -13.68
N VAL A 51 -5.48 -7.44 -14.62
CA VAL A 51 -4.15 -8.07 -14.70
C VAL A 51 -3.07 -6.98 -14.75
N GLY A 52 -1.97 -7.19 -14.03
CA GLY A 52 -0.90 -6.23 -13.81
C GLY A 52 -1.09 -5.33 -12.58
N TYR A 53 -2.27 -5.38 -11.93
CA TYR A 53 -2.59 -4.57 -10.75
C TYR A 53 -3.01 -5.39 -9.53
N ARG A 54 -2.86 -6.72 -9.57
CA ARG A 54 -3.29 -7.68 -8.54
C ARG A 54 -2.15 -8.03 -7.58
N MET A 55 -1.15 -7.16 -7.47
CA MET A 55 -0.03 -7.32 -6.56
C MET A 55 -0.49 -7.32 -5.10
N ASN A 56 -0.02 -8.32 -4.34
CA ASN A 56 -0.23 -8.42 -2.90
C ASN A 56 1.09 -8.09 -2.18
N SER A 57 1.10 -7.09 -1.31
CA SER A 57 2.30 -6.74 -0.56
C SER A 57 2.56 -7.74 0.58
N ILE A 58 3.82 -7.80 1.01
CA ILE A 58 4.27 -8.68 2.09
C ILE A 58 3.81 -8.10 3.43
N GLU A 59 3.27 -8.95 4.31
CA GLU A 59 2.87 -8.54 5.66
C GLU A 59 4.08 -8.10 6.49
N GLY A 60 3.93 -7.01 7.25
CA GLY A 60 5.01 -6.42 8.05
C GLY A 60 6.00 -5.58 7.24
N TYR A 61 5.75 -5.33 5.95
CA TYR A 61 6.56 -4.46 5.11
C TYR A 61 5.69 -3.46 4.36
N CYS A 62 6.16 -2.22 4.29
CA CYS A 62 5.55 -1.21 3.43
C CYS A 62 5.66 -1.63 1.95
N ALA A 63 4.55 -1.55 1.21
CA ALA A 63 4.55 -1.87 -0.20
C ALA A 63 5.54 -0.97 -0.98
N PRO A 64 6.37 -1.52 -1.88
CA PRO A 64 7.47 -0.80 -2.49
C PRO A 64 7.01 0.39 -3.35
N TRP A 65 5.81 0.29 -3.94
CA TRP A 65 5.19 1.37 -4.73
C TRP A 65 4.63 2.55 -3.89
N PHE A 66 4.70 2.51 -2.56
CA PHE A 66 4.37 3.67 -1.71
C PHE A 66 5.50 4.68 -1.57
N ASN A 67 6.70 4.36 -2.08
CA ASN A 67 7.80 5.30 -2.15
C ASN A 67 7.74 6.08 -3.46
N ILE A 68 7.47 7.39 -3.35
CA ILE A 68 7.51 8.30 -4.49
C ILE A 68 8.95 8.40 -4.96
N PHE A 69 9.17 8.12 -6.25
CA PHE A 69 10.48 8.15 -6.87
C PHE A 69 10.91 9.59 -7.18
N PHE A 70 12.18 9.90 -6.97
CA PHE A 70 12.73 11.19 -7.42
C PHE A 70 12.58 11.33 -8.92
N SER A 71 12.18 12.51 -9.39
CA SER A 71 12.00 12.71 -10.82
C SER A 71 13.30 12.42 -11.59
N LYS A 72 13.19 11.87 -12.79
CA LYS A 72 14.35 11.71 -13.70
C LYS A 72 15.03 13.04 -13.99
N PHE A 73 14.29 14.15 -13.96
CA PHE A 73 14.86 15.47 -14.14
C PHE A 73 15.85 15.82 -13.01
N GLU A 74 15.50 15.51 -11.76
CA GLU A 74 16.38 15.74 -10.62
C GLU A 74 17.67 14.94 -10.73
N SER A 75 17.59 13.66 -11.13
CA SER A 75 18.79 12.82 -11.28
C SER A 75 19.71 13.24 -12.42
N LEU A 76 19.17 13.92 -13.44
CA LEU A 76 19.97 14.50 -14.52
C LEU A 76 20.70 15.79 -14.11
N LYS A 77 20.21 16.50 -13.09
CA LYS A 77 20.74 17.80 -12.66
C LYS A 77 21.61 17.72 -11.41
N ASN A 78 21.29 16.82 -10.49
CA ASN A 78 21.96 16.67 -9.22
C ASN A 78 22.74 15.36 -9.18
N THR A 79 24.04 15.41 -9.50
CA THR A 79 24.90 14.22 -9.57
C THR A 79 25.17 13.58 -8.19
N ALA A 80 24.87 14.28 -7.09
CA ALA A 80 25.01 13.76 -5.74
C ALA A 80 23.79 12.94 -5.27
N ILE A 81 22.69 12.94 -6.04
CA ILE A 81 21.47 12.23 -5.62
C ILE A 81 21.64 10.72 -5.69
N VAL A 82 21.15 10.04 -4.66
CA VAL A 82 20.98 8.58 -4.65
C VAL A 82 19.51 8.29 -4.87
N LEU A 83 19.20 7.54 -5.91
CA LEU A 83 17.83 7.18 -6.28
C LEU A 83 17.28 6.09 -5.37
N ASN A 84 15.96 6.10 -5.18
CA ASN A 84 15.27 5.02 -4.49
C ASN A 84 15.46 3.71 -5.27
N PRO A 85 15.40 2.54 -4.60
CA PRO A 85 15.36 1.25 -5.30
C PRO A 85 14.21 1.19 -6.30
N ASP A 86 14.42 0.51 -7.43
CA ASP A 86 13.36 0.25 -8.41
C ASP A 86 12.35 -0.75 -7.83
N PRO A 87 11.07 -0.37 -7.65
CA PRO A 87 10.05 -1.28 -7.12
C PRO A 87 9.50 -2.26 -8.16
N SER A 88 9.91 -2.14 -9.44
CA SER A 88 9.38 -2.93 -10.55
C SER A 88 9.65 -4.41 -10.38
N ALA A 89 8.63 -5.24 -10.65
CA ALA A 89 8.69 -6.71 -10.60
C ALA A 89 9.14 -7.33 -9.25
N VAL A 90 9.27 -6.54 -8.18
CA VAL A 90 9.61 -7.05 -6.83
C VAL A 90 8.49 -7.92 -6.26
N ILE A 91 7.23 -7.60 -6.61
CA ILE A 91 6.05 -8.37 -6.24
C ILE A 91 5.42 -8.90 -7.53
N SER A 92 5.23 -10.23 -7.59
CA SER A 92 4.55 -10.88 -8.70
C SER A 92 3.07 -10.53 -8.75
N ASP A 93 2.52 -10.40 -9.95
CA ASP A 93 1.08 -10.25 -10.13
C ASP A 93 0.36 -11.55 -9.77
N TRP A 94 -0.76 -11.45 -9.06
CA TRP A 94 -1.55 -12.62 -8.68
C TRP A 94 -2.38 -13.11 -9.87
N THR A 95 -2.32 -14.42 -10.11
CA THR A 95 -3.14 -15.13 -11.10
C THR A 95 -4.14 -16.04 -10.41
N GLU A 96 -5.27 -16.28 -11.06
CA GLU A 96 -6.30 -17.23 -10.60
C GLU A 96 -5.87 -18.68 -10.77
#